data_AF-A0A838PP08-F1
#
_entry.id   AF-A0A838PP08-F1
#
_cell.length_a   1.000
_cell.length_b   1.000
_cell.length_c   1.000
_cell.angle_alpha   90.00
_cell.angle_beta   90.00
_cell.angle_gamma   90.00
#
_symmetry.space_group_name_H-M   'P 1'
#
loop_
_entity.id
_entity.type
_entity.pdbx_description
1 polymer ?
#
loop_
_entity_poly.entity_id
_entity_poly.type
_entity_poly.pdbx_seq_one_letter_code
_entity_poly.pdbx_strand_id
1 'polypeptide(L)'
;MRPLIGVTTSEVRLGEKVEQTPQGEPPRREMALGLTYLAAIESAGGLPVVMPPLDLEAVEPLLERCDGICLSGGPDLDPAAYGARRHPALGPVESQLDRFELELARSADARGLPVLAICRGQQALNVA
;
A
#
# COMPACT_ATOMS: atom_id res chain seq x y z
N MET A 1 -7.39 -13.35 20.84
CA MET A 1 -7.31 -11.91 20.46
C MET A 1 -7.52 -11.82 18.95
N ARG A 2 -8.10 -10.73 18.42
CA ARG A 2 -8.24 -10.54 16.97
C ARG A 2 -6.84 -10.29 16.38
N PRO A 3 -6.42 -10.95 15.28
CA PRO A 3 -5.12 -10.72 14.68
C PRO A 3 -5.02 -9.31 14.09
N LEU A 4 -3.94 -8.60 14.36
CA LEU A 4 -3.66 -7.27 13.83
C LEU A 4 -3.13 -7.38 12.40
N ILE A 5 -3.88 -6.86 11.43
CA ILE A 5 -3.55 -6.96 10.01
C ILE A 5 -3.14 -5.59 9.47
N GLY A 6 -1.89 -5.45 9.05
CA GLY A 6 -1.41 -4.26 8.35
C GLY A 6 -2.00 -4.15 6.96
N VAL A 7 -2.52 -3.00 6.55
CA VAL A 7 -3.14 -2.79 5.24
C VAL A 7 -2.49 -1.61 4.55
N THR A 8 -1.86 -1.82 3.41
CA THR A 8 -1.24 -0.71 2.66
C THR A 8 -2.30 0.17 2.03
N THR A 9 -1.94 1.43 1.72
CA THR A 9 -2.79 2.35 0.97
C THR A 9 -2.75 2.03 -0.52
N SER A 10 -3.85 2.24 -1.23
CA SER A 10 -3.94 1.94 -2.66
C SER A 10 -3.20 2.94 -3.54
N GLU A 11 -3.22 4.23 -3.16
CA GLU A 11 -2.55 5.30 -3.90
C GLU A 11 -2.30 6.51 -2.99
N VAL A 12 -1.34 7.37 -3.38
CA VAL A 12 -1.15 8.70 -2.79
C VAL A 12 -1.36 9.76 -3.86
N ARG A 13 -2.58 10.28 -3.92
CA ARG A 13 -3.01 11.22 -4.96
C ARG A 13 -2.97 12.66 -4.48
N LEU A 14 -2.90 13.60 -5.42
CA LEU A 14 -3.28 14.98 -5.12
C LEU A 14 -4.81 15.00 -5.00
N GLY A 15 -5.35 15.51 -3.89
CA GLY A 15 -6.80 15.64 -3.73
C GLY A 15 -7.41 16.31 -4.97
N GLU A 16 -8.38 15.64 -5.60
CA GLU A 16 -9.03 16.18 -6.79
C GLU A 16 -9.68 17.53 -6.49
N LYS A 17 -9.80 18.35 -7.55
CA LYS A 17 -10.33 19.71 -7.59
C LYS A 17 -11.71 19.80 -6.92
N VAL A 18 -11.74 19.88 -5.60
CA VAL A 18 -12.84 20.53 -4.89
C VAL A 18 -12.85 21.96 -5.44
N GLU A 19 -14.02 22.43 -5.85
CA GLU A 19 -14.19 23.80 -6.32
C GLU A 19 -13.57 24.72 -5.25
N GLN A 20 -12.47 25.39 -5.61
CA GLN A 20 -11.70 26.14 -4.62
C GLN A 20 -12.53 27.32 -4.17
N THR A 21 -13.15 27.18 -3.00
CA THR A 21 -13.76 28.30 -2.31
C THR A 21 -12.66 29.10 -1.61
N PRO A 22 -12.84 30.41 -1.37
CA PRO A 22 -11.91 31.20 -0.57
C PRO A 22 -11.68 30.63 0.85
N GLN A 23 -12.58 29.76 1.32
CA GLN A 23 -12.53 29.10 2.62
C GLN A 23 -11.99 27.65 2.54
N GLY A 24 -11.71 27.14 1.33
CA GLY A 24 -11.27 25.77 1.10
C GLY A 24 -9.82 25.54 1.50
N GLU A 25 -9.52 24.31 1.94
CA GLU A 25 -8.13 23.92 2.16
C GLU A 25 -7.35 23.84 0.84
N PRO A 26 -6.07 24.23 0.82
CA PRO A 26 -5.24 24.09 -0.37
C PRO A 26 -5.09 22.60 -0.73
N PRO A 27 -4.91 22.26 -2.02
CA PRO A 27 -4.66 20.89 -2.43
C PRO A 27 -3.43 20.32 -1.72
N ARG A 28 -3.58 19.13 -1.17
CA ARG A 28 -2.52 18.37 -0.51
C ARG A 28 -2.48 16.96 -1.06
N ARG A 29 -1.34 16.29 -0.87
CA ARG A 29 -1.25 14.86 -1.14
C ARG A 29 -2.04 14.11 -0.07
N GLU A 30 -2.90 13.22 -0.50
CA GLU A 30 -3.77 12.40 0.33
C GLU A 30 -3.57 10.94 -0.02
N MET A 31 -3.59 10.09 0.99
CA MET A 31 -3.66 8.64 0.78
C MET A 31 -5.10 8.21 0.55
N ALA A 32 -5.32 7.29 -0.38
CA ALA A 32 -6.62 6.66 -0.58
C ALA A 32 -6.50 5.16 -0.37
N LEU A 33 -7.53 4.59 0.26
CA LEU A 33 -7.69 3.15 0.46
C LEU A 33 -9.18 2.82 0.37
N GLY A 34 -9.53 1.82 -0.44
CA GLY A 34 -10.90 1.34 -0.52
C GLY A 34 -11.36 0.76 0.82
N LEU A 35 -12.47 1.24 1.36
CA LEU A 35 -13.02 0.73 2.63
C LEU A 35 -13.31 -0.77 2.59
N THR A 36 -13.50 -1.35 1.40
CA THR A 36 -13.69 -2.79 1.19
C THR A 36 -12.55 -3.63 1.75
N TYR A 37 -11.29 -3.15 1.70
CA TYR A 37 -10.16 -3.90 2.29
C TYR A 37 -10.31 -4.04 3.80
N LEU A 38 -10.62 -2.93 4.49
CA LEU A 38 -10.81 -2.89 5.93
C LEU A 38 -12.03 -3.73 6.33
N ALA A 39 -13.17 -3.53 5.66
CA ALA A 39 -14.40 -4.26 5.91
C ALA A 39 -14.24 -5.77 5.70
N ALA A 40 -13.49 -6.21 4.68
CA ALA A 40 -13.22 -7.62 4.43
C ALA A 40 -12.37 -8.24 5.54
N ILE A 41 -11.33 -7.54 6.01
CA ILE A 41 -10.49 -8.01 7.13
C ILE A 41 -11.31 -8.10 8.42
N GLU A 42 -12.14 -7.09 8.72
CA GLU A 42 -13.00 -7.12 9.90
C GLU A 42 -14.02 -8.27 9.83
N SER A 43 -14.62 -8.49 8.67
CA SER A 43 -15.57 -9.59 8.44
C SER A 43 -14.92 -10.96 8.59
N ALA A 44 -13.61 -11.07 8.32
CA ALA A 44 -12.80 -12.28 8.54
C ALA A 44 -12.32 -12.43 10.00
N GLY A 45 -12.67 -11.50 10.90
CA GLY A 45 -12.29 -11.53 12.32
C GLY A 45 -10.95 -10.86 12.63
N GLY A 46 -10.27 -10.27 11.65
CA GLY A 46 -9.04 -9.50 11.84
C GLY A 46 -9.30 -8.08 12.34
N LEU A 47 -8.27 -7.42 12.86
CA LEU A 47 -8.26 -6.01 13.24
C LEU A 47 -7.37 -5.25 12.25
N PRO A 48 -7.93 -4.51 11.28
CA PRO A 48 -7.11 -3.84 10.27
C PRO A 48 -6.46 -2.56 10.81
N VAL A 49 -5.22 -2.30 10.40
CA VAL A 49 -4.51 -1.04 10.64
C VAL A 49 -3.93 -0.55 9.32
N VAL A 50 -4.24 0.69 8.95
CA VAL A 50 -3.73 1.30 7.72
C VAL A 50 -2.25 1.65 7.87
N MET A 51 -1.45 1.25 6.90
CA MET A 51 -0.02 1.53 6.79
C MET A 51 0.19 2.53 5.64
N PRO A 52 0.44 3.81 5.94
CA PRO A 52 0.84 4.77 4.91
C PRO A 52 2.24 4.42 4.38
N PRO A 53 2.61 4.88 3.18
CA PRO A 53 3.96 4.69 2.67
C PRO A 53 4.95 5.57 3.45
N LEU A 54 5.67 4.95 4.38
CA LEU A 54 6.66 5.58 5.26
C LEU A 54 8.09 5.33 4.75
N ASP A 55 9.06 5.92 5.44
CA ASP A 55 10.47 5.58 5.23
C ASP A 55 10.75 4.12 5.61
N LEU A 56 11.72 3.49 4.93
CA LEU A 56 11.96 2.05 5.02
C LEU A 56 12.38 1.59 6.43
N GLU A 57 12.97 2.47 7.23
CA GLU A 57 13.30 2.20 8.64
C GLU A 57 12.06 1.89 9.50
N ALA A 58 10.86 2.29 9.06
CA ALA A 58 9.61 1.99 9.75
C ALA A 58 9.09 0.57 9.47
N VAL A 59 9.58 -0.13 8.44
CA VAL A 59 9.06 -1.44 8.02
C VAL A 59 9.21 -2.49 9.11
N GLU A 60 10.43 -2.68 9.63
CA GLU A 60 10.69 -3.71 10.63
C GLU A 60 9.87 -3.49 11.93
N PRO A 61 9.82 -2.26 12.52
CA PRO A 61 8.98 -1.99 13.69
C PRO A 61 7.48 -2.15 13.43
N LEU A 62 6.99 -1.91 12.20
CA LEU A 62 5.58 -2.12 11.86
C LEU A 62 5.25 -3.62 11.82
N LEU A 63 6.08 -4.39 11.13
CA LEU A 63 5.89 -5.84 10.99
C LEU A 63 6.01 -6.58 12.33
N GLU A 64 6.80 -6.08 13.28
CA GLU A 64 6.88 -6.65 14.65
C GLU A 64 5.56 -6.60 15.41
N ARG A 65 4.66 -5.69 15.04
CA ARG A 65 3.39 -5.47 15.73
C ARG A 65 2.21 -6.16 15.03
N CYS A 66 2.41 -6.64 13.81
CA CYS A 66 1.34 -7.20 12.99
C CYS A 66 1.39 -8.74 12.99
N ASP A 67 0.22 -9.36 12.99
CA ASP A 67 0.06 -10.81 12.85
C ASP A 67 -0.01 -11.24 11.37
N GLY A 68 -0.15 -10.29 10.45
CA GLY A 68 -0.20 -10.47 9.01
C GLY A 68 -0.28 -9.14 8.27
N ILE A 69 -0.10 -9.16 6.95
CA ILE A 69 -0.25 -7.97 6.11
C ILE A 69 -1.15 -8.23 4.90
N CYS A 70 -1.81 -7.18 4.44
CA CYS A 70 -2.62 -7.11 3.24
C CYS A 70 -2.07 -6.01 2.32
N LEU A 71 -1.45 -6.41 1.21
CA LEU A 71 -1.01 -5.49 0.16
C LEU A 71 -2.19 -5.19 -0.75
N SER A 72 -2.66 -3.94 -0.72
CA SER A 72 -3.82 -3.51 -1.47
C SER A 72 -3.53 -3.40 -2.98
N GLY A 73 -4.59 -3.31 -3.79
CA GLY A 73 -4.48 -2.93 -5.19
C GLY A 73 -4.16 -1.44 -5.34
N GLY A 74 -3.76 -1.02 -6.54
CA GLY A 74 -3.31 0.34 -6.78
C GLY A 74 -2.91 0.57 -8.25
N PRO A 75 -2.23 1.70 -8.54
CA PRO A 75 -1.73 2.04 -9.87
C PRO A 75 -0.62 1.08 -10.32
N ASP A 76 -0.12 1.19 -11.55
CA ASP A 76 0.90 0.26 -12.04
C ASP A 76 2.19 0.33 -11.20
N LEU A 77 2.88 -0.80 -11.03
CA LEU A 77 4.20 -0.86 -10.39
C LEU A 77 5.27 -0.29 -11.34
N ASP A 78 6.18 0.56 -10.84
CA ASP A 78 7.24 1.13 -11.70
C ASP A 78 8.13 0.02 -12.30
N PRO A 79 8.23 -0.07 -13.66
CA PRO A 79 9.05 -1.07 -14.33
C PRO A 79 10.53 -1.10 -13.93
N ALA A 80 11.05 0.00 -13.40
CA ALA A 80 12.40 0.05 -12.86
C ALA A 80 12.62 -0.94 -11.69
N ALA A 81 11.58 -1.26 -10.92
CA ALA A 81 11.66 -2.20 -9.81
C ALA A 81 12.01 -3.63 -10.22
N TYR A 82 11.73 -4.00 -11.48
CA TYR A 82 12.03 -5.32 -12.04
C TYR A 82 12.90 -5.24 -13.32
N GLY A 83 13.65 -4.14 -13.49
CA GLY A 83 14.65 -3.99 -14.55
C GLY A 83 14.09 -3.82 -15.97
N ALA A 84 12.83 -3.43 -16.11
CA ALA A 84 12.18 -3.24 -17.40
C ALA A 84 12.12 -1.76 -17.82
N ARG A 85 11.93 -1.52 -19.12
CA ARG A 85 11.69 -0.18 -19.68
C ARG A 85 10.20 0.15 -19.58
N ARG A 86 9.89 1.44 -19.41
CA ARG A 86 8.50 1.94 -19.44
C ARG A 86 7.86 1.64 -20.80
N HIS A 87 6.68 1.01 -20.76
CA HIS A 87 5.85 0.78 -21.95
C HIS A 87 4.99 2.02 -22.24
N PRO A 88 4.67 2.35 -23.52
CA PRO A 88 3.83 3.51 -23.84
C PRO A 88 2.42 3.47 -23.23
N ALA A 89 1.92 2.28 -22.91
CA ALA A 89 0.62 2.08 -22.26
C ALA A 89 0.69 1.96 -20.72
N LEU A 90 1.86 2.23 -20.12
CA LEU A 90 2.01 2.23 -18.65
C LEU A 90 1.10 3.32 -18.05
N GLY A 91 0.31 2.94 -17.06
CA GLY A 91 -0.50 3.85 -16.27
C GLY A 91 0.33 4.72 -15.32
N PRO A 92 -0.34 5.42 -14.40
CA PRO A 92 0.33 6.08 -13.29
C PRO A 92 1.16 5.08 -12.48
N VAL A 93 2.23 5.55 -11.85
CA VAL A 93 3.03 4.78 -10.90
C VAL A 93 3.31 5.62 -9.66
N GLU A 94 3.51 4.98 -8.52
CA GLU A 94 3.72 5.66 -7.24
C GLU A 94 5.03 5.17 -6.60
N SER A 95 6.17 5.72 -7.03
CA SER A 95 7.49 5.20 -6.64
C SER A 95 7.75 5.15 -5.13
N GLN A 96 7.13 6.03 -4.34
CA GLN A 96 7.23 5.98 -2.87
C GLN A 96 6.47 4.78 -2.31
N LEU A 97 5.26 4.53 -2.81
CA LEU A 97 4.46 3.36 -2.44
C LEU A 97 5.14 2.07 -2.90
N ASP A 98 5.67 2.06 -4.13
CA ASP A 98 6.41 0.92 -4.68
C ASP A 98 7.57 0.51 -3.78
N ARG A 99 8.43 1.45 -3.39
CA ARG A 99 9.57 1.15 -2.50
C ARG A 99 9.10 0.61 -1.14
N PHE A 100 8.10 1.24 -0.54
CA PHE A 100 7.57 0.83 0.75
C PHE A 100 6.98 -0.58 0.69
N GLU A 101 6.11 -0.87 -0.29
CA GLU A 101 5.47 -2.18 -0.42
C GLU A 101 6.45 -3.29 -0.82
N LEU A 102 7.46 -3.00 -1.65
CA LEU A 102 8.49 -3.97 -1.99
C LEU A 102 9.31 -4.36 -0.76
N GLU A 103 9.70 -3.40 0.08
CA GLU A 103 10.41 -3.70 1.32
C GLU A 103 9.50 -4.43 2.32
N LEU A 104 8.24 -3.99 2.46
CA LEU A 104 7.25 -4.64 3.32
C LEU A 104 7.03 -6.11 2.92
N ALA A 105 6.95 -6.39 1.62
CA ALA A 105 6.80 -7.74 1.08
C ALA A 105 8.05 -8.59 1.34
N ARG A 106 9.25 -8.08 1.03
CA ARG A 106 10.53 -8.77 1.29
C ARG A 106 10.68 -9.12 2.77
N SER A 107 10.47 -8.15 3.65
CA SER A 107 10.61 -8.34 5.10
C SER A 107 9.55 -9.27 5.67
N ALA A 108 8.30 -9.18 5.21
CA ALA A 108 7.23 -10.08 5.66
C ALA A 108 7.51 -11.53 5.25
N ASP A 109 7.94 -11.77 4.02
CA ASP A 109 8.32 -13.11 3.54
C ASP A 109 9.51 -13.67 4.32
N ALA A 110 10.56 -12.86 4.52
CA ALA A 110 11.73 -13.25 5.30
C ALA A 110 11.40 -13.64 6.76
N ARG A 111 10.33 -13.04 7.32
CA ARG A 111 9.81 -13.35 8.67
C ARG A 111 8.83 -14.52 8.69
N GLY A 112 8.41 -15.04 7.54
CA GLY A 112 7.32 -16.01 7.43
C GLY A 112 5.96 -15.45 7.89
N LEU A 113 5.79 -14.12 7.81
CA LEU A 113 4.56 -13.45 8.20
C LEU A 113 3.48 -13.70 7.12
N PRO A 114 2.23 -14.02 7.47
CA PRO A 114 1.16 -14.19 6.48
C PRO A 114 0.94 -12.94 5.62
N VAL A 115 0.99 -13.11 4.29
CA VAL A 115 0.75 -12.04 3.31
C VAL A 115 -0.47 -12.37 2.46
N LEU A 116 -1.43 -11.44 2.40
CA LEU A 116 -2.47 -11.42 1.37
C LEU A 116 -2.15 -10.27 0.41
N ALA A 117 -2.07 -10.55 -0.88
CA ALA A 117 -1.67 -9.56 -1.88
C ALA A 117 -2.70 -9.50 -3.01
N ILE A 118 -3.28 -8.32 -3.26
CA ILE A 118 -4.45 -8.17 -4.13
C ILE A 118 -4.14 -7.27 -5.32
N CYS A 119 -4.45 -7.72 -6.54
CA CYS A 119 -4.32 -6.96 -7.78
C CYS A 119 -2.89 -6.43 -8.05
N ARG A 120 -2.57 -5.20 -7.64
CA ARG A 120 -1.23 -4.63 -7.71
C ARG A 120 -0.35 -5.15 -6.57
N GLY A 121 -0.91 -5.42 -5.39
CA GLY A 121 -0.17 -5.99 -4.27
C GLY A 121 0.48 -7.33 -4.62
N GLN A 122 -0.21 -8.23 -5.36
CA GLN A 122 0.41 -9.49 -5.83
C GLN A 122 1.56 -9.26 -6.82
N GLN A 123 1.53 -8.17 -7.59
CA GLN A 123 2.62 -7.81 -8.50
C GLN A 123 3.84 -7.35 -7.71
N ALA A 124 3.64 -6.51 -6.68
CA ALA A 124 4.72 -6.13 -5.77
C ALA A 124 5.32 -7.35 -5.06
N LEU A 125 4.48 -8.25 -4.54
CA LEU A 125 4.95 -9.49 -3.92
C LEU A 125 5.78 -10.37 -4.87
N ASN A 126 5.41 -10.44 -6.16
CA ASN A 126 6.16 -11.20 -7.14
C ASN A 126 7.51 -10.56 -7.53
N VAL A 127 7.65 -9.23 -7.39
CA VAL A 127 8.87 -8.49 -7.73
C VAL A 127 9.83 -8.36 -6.54
N ALA A 128 9.30 -8.40 -5.31
CA ALA A 128 10.05 -8.49 -4.07
C ALA A 128 10.95 -9.74 -4.05
#